data_AF-A0A0C6G129-F1
#
_entry.id   AF-A0A0C6G129-F1
#
_cell.length_a   1.000
_cell.length_b   1.000
_cell.length_c   1.000
_cell.angle_alpha   90.00
_cell.angle_beta   90.00
_cell.angle_gamma   90.00
#
_symmetry.space_group_name_H-M   'P 1'
#
loop_
_entity.id
_entity.type
_entity.pdbx_description
1 polymer ?
#
loop_
_entity_poly.entity_id
_entity_poly.type
_entity_poly.pdbx_seq_one_letter_code
_entity_poly.pdbx_strand_id
1 'polypeptide(L)'
;MGQPYLYEFLYRGRPEGSTEPPAWHVVLGQQVTLPGAAEAQFVASGALTPAQAEAAGFPLTAVLAGIDAAALAGRDAALAEAAEARRERDAAREEAAAQVAAAAAEVAAARQERDLLATRLKAMAAASVDPQTSETSPSAASGA
;
A
#
# COMPACT_ATOMS: atom_id res chain seq x y z
N MET A 1 11.23 -2.09 48.98
CA MET A 1 10.60 -1.63 47.74
C MET A 1 10.18 -2.87 46.97
N GLY A 2 8.89 -3.02 46.62
CA GLY A 2 8.43 -4.16 45.82
C GLY A 2 8.89 -4.01 44.37
N GLN A 3 9.16 -5.12 43.69
CA GLN A 3 9.42 -5.10 42.24
C GLN A 3 8.14 -4.66 41.51
N PRO A 4 8.24 -3.85 40.44
CA PRO A 4 7.08 -3.50 39.63
C PRO A 4 6.53 -4.77 38.96
N TYR A 5 5.23 -5.03 39.12
CA TYR A 5 4.52 -6.12 38.46
C TYR A 5 3.30 -5.58 37.73
N LEU A 6 2.90 -6.26 36.65
CA LEU A 6 1.76 -5.88 35.83
C LEU A 6 0.46 -6.13 36.62
N TYR A 7 -0.34 -5.08 36.83
CA TYR A 7 -1.56 -5.15 37.66
C TYR A 7 -2.81 -5.46 36.84
N GLU A 8 -2.90 -4.93 35.62
CA GLU A 8 -4.06 -5.06 34.74
C GLU A 8 -3.62 -5.00 33.26
N PHE A 9 -4.33 -5.73 32.40
CA PHE A 9 -4.15 -5.69 30.94
C PHE A 9 -5.51 -5.40 30.29
N LEU A 10 -5.75 -4.13 29.94
CA LEU A 10 -6.99 -3.68 29.31
C LEU A 10 -6.83 -3.67 27.78
N TYR A 11 -7.40 -4.68 27.12
CA TYR A 11 -7.62 -4.67 25.67
C TYR A 11 -8.86 -3.82 25.34
N ARG A 12 -8.66 -2.66 24.71
CA ARG A 12 -9.74 -1.95 24.02
C ARG A 12 -9.84 -2.50 22.60
N GLY A 13 -10.80 -3.40 22.41
CA GLY A 13 -11.27 -3.76 21.08
C GLY A 13 -11.87 -2.56 20.34
N ARG A 14 -12.19 -2.77 19.06
CA ARG A 14 -12.73 -1.74 18.17
C ARG A 14 -14.27 -1.73 18.24
N PRO A 15 -14.92 -0.60 18.59
CA PRO A 15 -16.37 -0.47 18.47
C PRO A 15 -16.82 -0.64 17.01
N GLU A 16 -18.01 -1.20 16.79
CA GLU A 16 -18.58 -1.34 15.46
C GLU A 16 -18.67 0.03 14.75
N GLY A 17 -18.12 0.12 13.54
CA GLY A 17 -18.06 1.36 12.75
C GLY A 17 -16.90 2.32 13.06
N SER A 18 -16.08 2.11 14.10
CA SER A 18 -14.87 2.92 14.32
C SER A 18 -13.81 2.67 13.24
N THR A 19 -12.96 3.66 12.93
CA THR A 19 -11.76 3.50 12.07
C THR A 19 -10.45 3.46 12.86
N GLU A 20 -10.51 3.61 14.19
CA GLU A 20 -9.32 3.59 15.04
C GLU A 20 -8.77 2.17 15.22
N PRO A 21 -7.43 1.99 15.26
CA PRO A 21 -6.83 0.69 15.53
C PRO A 21 -7.09 0.24 16.98
N PRO A 22 -7.21 -1.08 17.25
CA PRO A 22 -7.31 -1.60 18.61
C PRO A 22 -6.13 -1.14 19.48
N ALA A 23 -6.40 -0.78 20.73
CA ALA A 23 -5.40 -0.20 21.63
C ALA A 23 -5.37 -0.93 22.98
N TRP A 24 -4.18 -1.04 23.56
CA TRP A 24 -3.98 -1.53 24.93
C TRP A 24 -3.65 -0.35 25.85
N HIS A 25 -4.19 -0.36 27.06
CA HIS A 25 -3.88 0.64 28.09
C HIS A 25 -3.48 -0.06 29.38
N VAL A 26 -2.50 0.50 30.10
CA VAL A 26 -2.12 0.08 31.44
C VAL A 26 -2.63 1.13 32.42
N VAL A 27 -3.54 0.75 33.33
CA VAL A 27 -4.10 1.65 34.35
C VAL A 27 -3.33 1.48 35.65
N LEU A 28 -2.96 2.59 36.29
CA LEU A 28 -2.22 2.63 37.54
C LEU A 28 -2.82 3.68 38.50
N GLY A 29 -3.81 3.29 39.32
CA GLY A 29 -4.18 4.02 40.56
C GLY A 29 -5.50 4.82 40.60
N GLN A 30 -6.05 5.02 41.79
CA GLN A 30 -7.23 5.85 42.17
C GLN A 30 -6.96 6.55 43.53
N GLN A 31 -7.58 7.69 43.84
CA GLN A 31 -7.47 8.34 45.17
C GLN A 31 -8.60 7.89 46.14
N VAL A 32 -8.29 7.63 47.42
CA VAL A 32 -9.19 7.15 48.51
C VAL A 32 -8.73 7.68 49.87
N THR A 33 -9.63 8.28 50.64
CA THR A 33 -9.38 8.62 52.05
C THR A 33 -9.72 7.43 52.96
N LEU A 34 -8.71 6.85 53.62
CA LEU A 34 -8.91 5.74 54.56
C LEU A 34 -9.52 6.22 55.89
N PRO A 35 -10.23 5.36 56.66
CA PRO A 35 -10.76 5.74 57.98
C PRO A 35 -9.65 6.24 58.91
N GLY A 36 -9.74 7.51 59.33
CA GLY A 36 -8.72 8.18 60.15
C GLY A 36 -7.65 8.96 59.38
N ALA A 37 -7.67 8.96 58.04
CA ALA A 37 -6.81 9.83 57.22
C ALA A 37 -7.44 11.22 57.04
N ALA A 38 -6.61 12.27 57.08
CA ALA A 38 -7.05 13.66 56.86
C ALA A 38 -7.16 14.04 55.37
N GLU A 39 -6.47 13.32 54.48
CA GLU A 39 -6.41 13.57 53.03
C GLU A 39 -6.51 12.25 52.24
N ALA A 40 -6.86 12.34 50.95
CA ALA A 40 -7.01 11.19 50.05
C ALA A 40 -5.65 10.59 49.60
N GLN A 41 -5.61 9.27 49.37
CA GLN A 41 -4.39 8.46 49.10
C GLN A 41 -4.56 7.44 47.95
N PHE A 42 -3.47 6.89 47.38
CA PHE A 42 -3.49 6.23 46.06
C PHE A 42 -2.79 4.85 45.99
N VAL A 43 -3.39 3.65 45.94
CA VAL A 43 -4.80 3.12 45.88
C VAL A 43 -5.46 2.87 44.51
N ALA A 44 -4.87 2.03 43.64
CA ALA A 44 -5.59 1.42 42.50
C ALA A 44 -6.84 0.62 42.93
N SER A 45 -7.84 0.48 42.04
CA SER A 45 -9.02 -0.34 42.28
C SER A 45 -8.61 -1.77 42.66
N GLY A 46 -8.92 -2.19 43.89
CA GLY A 46 -8.42 -3.44 44.45
C GLY A 46 -8.79 -4.64 43.60
N ALA A 47 -7.78 -5.34 43.07
CA ALA A 47 -7.95 -6.55 42.28
C ALA A 47 -8.88 -7.56 42.98
N LEU A 48 -9.91 -7.99 42.26
CA LEU A 48 -10.81 -9.03 42.74
C LEU A 48 -10.06 -10.36 42.86
N THR A 49 -10.34 -11.11 43.92
CA THR A 49 -9.97 -12.54 43.95
C THR A 49 -10.76 -13.30 42.87
N PRO A 50 -10.27 -14.46 42.38
CA PRO A 50 -10.98 -15.23 41.35
C PRO A 50 -12.45 -15.52 41.69
N ALA A 51 -12.75 -15.88 42.94
CA ALA A 51 -14.12 -16.13 43.41
C ALA A 51 -15.00 -14.86 43.41
N GLN A 52 -14.43 -13.67 43.65
CA GLN A 52 -15.15 -12.40 43.54
C GLN A 52 -15.38 -11.99 42.08
N ALA A 53 -14.42 -12.26 41.19
CA ALA A 53 -14.58 -12.04 39.75
C ALA A 53 -15.68 -12.96 39.17
N GLU A 54 -15.67 -14.25 39.54
CA GLU A 54 -16.72 -15.21 39.18
C GLU A 54 -18.09 -14.78 39.71
N ALA A 55 -18.20 -14.40 40.99
CA ALA A 55 -19.45 -13.91 41.59
C ALA A 55 -19.95 -12.59 40.96
N ALA A 56 -19.05 -11.78 40.39
CA ALA A 56 -19.38 -10.58 39.64
C ALA A 56 -19.72 -10.84 38.15
N GLY A 57 -19.69 -12.09 37.69
CA GLY A 57 -20.00 -12.46 36.30
C GLY A 57 -18.81 -12.44 35.34
N PHE A 58 -17.58 -12.35 35.84
CA PHE A 58 -16.33 -12.32 35.06
C PHE A 58 -15.45 -13.55 35.32
N PRO A 59 -15.90 -14.78 35.01
CA PRO A 59 -15.07 -15.97 35.16
C PRO A 59 -13.87 -15.92 34.20
N LEU A 60 -12.68 -16.25 34.70
CA LEU A 60 -11.41 -16.15 33.97
C LEU A 60 -11.44 -16.88 32.62
N THR A 61 -12.12 -18.03 32.54
CA THR A 61 -12.29 -18.81 31.32
C THR A 61 -13.05 -18.05 30.23
N ALA A 62 -14.08 -17.28 30.59
CA ALA A 62 -14.82 -16.47 29.62
C ALA A 62 -14.03 -15.23 29.18
N VAL A 63 -13.25 -14.63 30.08
CA VAL A 63 -12.36 -13.51 29.77
C VAL A 63 -11.30 -13.94 28.75
N LEU A 64 -10.63 -15.07 29.00
CA LEU A 64 -9.63 -15.62 28.07
C LEU A 64 -10.25 -16.01 26.73
N ALA A 65 -11.39 -16.70 26.73
CA ALA A 65 -12.10 -17.05 25.49
C ALA A 65 -12.52 -15.81 24.67
N GLY A 66 -12.90 -14.71 25.33
CA GLY A 66 -13.21 -13.44 24.67
C GLY A 66 -11.98 -12.76 24.05
N ILE A 67 -10.84 -12.80 24.75
CA ILE A 67 -9.55 -12.30 24.22
C ILE A 67 -9.10 -13.13 23.02
N ASP A 68 -9.14 -14.45 23.11
CA ASP A 68 -8.75 -15.35 22.02
C ASP A 68 -9.67 -15.18 20.80
N ALA A 69 -10.99 -15.08 21.00
CA ALA A 69 -11.94 -14.82 19.93
C ALA A 69 -11.69 -13.46 19.25
N ALA A 70 -11.42 -12.40 20.01
CA ALA A 70 -11.10 -11.08 19.47
C ALA A 70 -9.76 -11.07 18.71
N ALA A 71 -8.74 -11.78 19.21
CA ALA A 71 -7.45 -11.91 18.55
C ALA A 71 -7.55 -12.69 17.23
N LEU A 72 -8.34 -13.78 17.19
CA LEU A 72 -8.63 -14.54 15.99
C LEU A 72 -9.41 -13.71 14.96
N ALA A 73 -10.46 -13.00 15.38
CA ALA A 73 -11.21 -12.11 14.51
C ALA A 73 -10.34 -10.98 13.93
N GLY A 74 -9.47 -10.38 14.75
CA GLY A 74 -8.51 -9.37 14.30
C GLY A 74 -7.48 -9.90 13.30
N ARG A 75 -6.97 -11.13 13.50
CA ARG A 75 -6.11 -11.83 12.55
C ARG A 75 -6.82 -12.04 11.21
N ASP A 76 -8.05 -12.53 11.26
CA ASP A 76 -8.81 -12.92 10.05
C ASP A 76 -9.23 -11.68 9.24
N ALA A 77 -9.57 -10.58 9.91
CA ALA A 77 -9.76 -9.28 9.27
C ALA A 77 -8.48 -8.78 8.58
N ALA A 78 -7.33 -8.80 9.27
CA ALA A 78 -6.05 -8.38 8.70
C ALA A 78 -5.60 -9.26 7.51
N LEU A 79 -5.92 -10.56 7.53
CA LEU A 79 -5.69 -11.46 6.39
C LEU A 79 -6.59 -11.14 5.20
N ALA A 80 -7.86 -10.76 5.43
CA ALA A 80 -8.78 -10.33 4.38
C ALA A 80 -8.33 -9.00 3.74
N GLU A 81 -7.99 -7.99 4.56
CA GLU A 81 -7.44 -6.71 4.11
C GLU A 81 -6.15 -6.90 3.30
N ALA A 82 -5.22 -7.73 3.78
CA ALA A 82 -3.97 -8.04 3.08
C ALA A 82 -4.19 -8.85 1.78
N ALA A 83 -5.30 -9.58 1.66
CA ALA A 83 -5.67 -10.29 0.43
C ALA A 83 -6.28 -9.33 -0.61
N GLU A 84 -7.11 -8.36 -0.19
CA GLU A 84 -7.65 -7.33 -1.09
C GLU A 84 -6.55 -6.39 -1.60
N ALA A 85 -5.70 -5.86 -0.72
CA ALA A 85 -4.58 -5.01 -1.11
C ALA A 85 -3.60 -5.69 -2.07
N ARG A 86 -3.51 -7.03 -2.06
CA ARG A 86 -2.76 -7.80 -3.07
C ARG A 86 -3.49 -7.83 -4.42
N ARG A 87 -4.81 -8.08 -4.44
CA ARG A 87 -5.64 -8.04 -5.65
C ARG A 87 -5.58 -6.67 -6.32
N GLU A 88 -5.78 -5.59 -5.55
CA GLU A 88 -5.71 -4.21 -6.04
C GLU A 88 -4.36 -3.89 -6.66
N ARG A 89 -3.26 -4.22 -5.96
CA ARG A 89 -1.89 -4.03 -6.46
C ARG A 89 -1.64 -4.82 -7.75
N ASP A 90 -2.08 -6.07 -7.81
CA ASP A 90 -1.82 -6.94 -8.96
C ASP A 90 -2.63 -6.48 -10.18
N ALA A 91 -3.90 -6.09 -10.01
CA ALA A 91 -4.72 -5.47 -11.05
C ALA A 91 -4.11 -4.14 -11.56
N ALA A 92 -3.69 -3.24 -10.65
CA ALA A 92 -3.04 -1.98 -11.02
C ALA A 92 -1.71 -2.21 -11.77
N ARG A 93 -0.98 -3.29 -11.44
CA ARG A 93 0.25 -3.68 -12.15
C ARG A 93 -0.03 -4.22 -13.55
N GLU A 94 -1.09 -5.00 -13.72
CA GLU A 94 -1.54 -5.48 -15.04
C GLU A 94 -1.99 -4.31 -15.93
N GLU A 95 -2.76 -3.37 -15.38
CA GLU A 95 -3.18 -2.16 -16.11
C GLU A 95 -1.97 -1.31 -16.52
N ALA A 96 -1.04 -1.04 -15.60
CA ALA A 96 0.18 -0.30 -15.90
C ALA A 96 1.05 -1.00 -16.97
N ALA A 97 1.13 -2.34 -16.94
CA ALA A 97 1.83 -3.11 -17.96
C ALA A 97 1.15 -3.00 -19.34
N ALA A 98 -0.18 -3.02 -19.38
CA ALA A 98 -0.95 -2.83 -20.62
C ALA A 98 -0.78 -1.41 -21.19
N GLN A 99 -0.83 -0.38 -20.35
CA GLN A 99 -0.59 1.02 -20.74
C GLN A 99 0.84 1.21 -21.30
N VAL A 100 1.86 0.65 -20.64
CA VAL A 100 3.25 0.69 -21.12
C VAL A 100 3.41 -0.05 -22.46
N ALA A 101 2.75 -1.21 -22.64
CA ALA A 101 2.78 -1.94 -23.90
C ALA A 101 2.10 -1.17 -25.05
N ALA A 102 0.96 -0.52 -24.78
CA ALA A 102 0.26 0.32 -25.75
C ALA A 102 1.12 1.53 -26.17
N ALA A 103 1.65 2.28 -25.21
CA ALA A 103 2.54 3.41 -25.48
C ALA A 103 3.82 3.01 -26.23
N ALA A 104 4.39 1.83 -25.94
CA ALA A 104 5.53 1.30 -26.68
C ALA A 104 5.17 0.95 -28.13
N ALA A 105 3.97 0.42 -28.39
CA ALA A 105 3.48 0.14 -29.72
C ALA A 105 3.22 1.42 -30.54
N GLU A 106 2.60 2.45 -29.94
CA GLU A 106 2.41 3.76 -30.56
C GLU A 106 3.75 4.42 -30.94
N VAL A 107 4.72 4.41 -30.02
CA VAL A 107 6.07 4.94 -30.27
C VAL A 107 6.79 4.15 -31.37
N ALA A 108 6.59 2.83 -31.46
CA ALA A 108 7.14 2.02 -32.54
C ALA A 108 6.50 2.35 -33.90
N ALA A 109 5.18 2.49 -33.96
CA ALA A 109 4.45 2.87 -35.17
C ALA A 109 4.85 4.28 -35.67
N ALA A 110 4.90 5.27 -34.78
CA ALA A 110 5.32 6.63 -35.11
C ALA A 110 6.77 6.70 -35.63
N ARG A 111 7.67 5.85 -35.12
CA ARG A 111 9.04 5.71 -35.65
C ARG A 111 9.03 5.13 -37.07
N GLN A 112 8.27 4.07 -37.32
CA GLN A 112 8.15 3.47 -38.66
C GLN A 112 7.59 4.47 -39.69
N GLU A 113 6.53 5.21 -39.33
CA GLU A 113 5.96 6.23 -40.21
C GLU A 113 6.96 7.33 -40.54
N ARG A 114 7.65 7.88 -39.52
CA ARG A 114 8.71 8.87 -39.71
C ARG A 114 9.81 8.37 -40.66
N ASP A 115 10.24 7.12 -40.51
CA ASP A 115 11.33 6.54 -41.30
C ASP A 115 10.91 6.26 -42.75
N LEU A 116 9.64 5.89 -42.97
CA LEU A 116 9.02 5.82 -44.30
C LEU A 116 8.91 7.20 -44.97
N LEU A 117 8.46 8.22 -44.23
CA LEU A 117 8.37 9.60 -44.72
C LEU A 117 9.76 10.15 -45.09
N ALA A 118 10.77 9.94 -44.24
CA ALA A 118 12.15 10.32 -44.52
C ALA A 118 12.69 9.63 -45.79
N THR A 119 12.38 8.33 -45.97
CA THR A 119 12.75 7.57 -47.18
C THR A 119 12.07 8.13 -48.42
N ARG A 120 10.76 8.42 -48.35
CA ARG A 120 10.00 9.01 -49.46
C ARG A 120 10.51 10.40 -49.85
N LEU A 121 10.80 11.26 -48.87
CA LEU A 121 11.39 12.59 -49.11
C LEU A 121 12.77 12.48 -49.78
N LYS A 122 13.61 11.54 -49.35
CA LYS A 122 14.92 11.28 -49.98
C LYS A 122 14.76 10.80 -51.43
N ALA A 123 13.80 9.92 -51.71
CA ALA A 123 13.51 9.45 -53.06
C ALA A 123 12.97 10.56 -53.97
N MET A 124 12.08 11.43 -53.46
CA MET A 124 11.58 12.59 -54.20
C MET A 124 12.68 13.61 -54.48
N ALA A 125 13.55 13.88 -53.52
CA ALA A 125 14.71 14.75 -53.71
C ALA A 125 15.66 14.19 -54.80
N ALA A 126 15.95 12.89 -54.78
CA ALA A 126 16.76 12.25 -55.82
C ALA A 126 16.10 12.32 -57.21
N ALA A 127 14.78 12.09 -57.30
CA ALA A 127 14.04 12.17 -58.56
C ALA A 127 13.89 13.61 -59.11
N SER A 128 14.02 14.63 -58.25
CA SER A 128 14.07 16.04 -58.69
C SER A 128 15.44 16.48 -59.24
N VAL A 129 16.44 15.61 -59.17
CA VAL A 129 17.82 15.85 -59.66
C VAL A 129 18.10 14.86 -60.79
N ASP A 130 17.54 15.13 -61.98
CA ASP A 130 17.78 14.34 -63.18
C ASP A 130 18.81 15.04 -64.11
N PRO A 131 19.66 14.30 -64.84
CA PRO A 131 20.96 14.83 -65.28
C PRO A 131 20.91 15.49 -66.67
N GLN A 132 21.08 16.81 -66.72
CA GLN A 132 21.55 17.48 -67.94
C GLN A 132 23.06 17.27 -68.15
N THR A 133 23.45 16.02 -68.40
CA THR A 133 24.79 15.63 -68.87
C THR A 133 24.69 14.63 -70.01
N SER A 134 24.10 15.07 -71.12
CA SER A 134 24.15 14.39 -72.42
C SER A 134 24.22 15.44 -73.53
N GLU A 135 25.14 15.20 -74.47
CA GLU A 135 25.39 15.95 -75.72
C GLU A 135 26.41 17.11 -75.69
N THR A 136 27.68 16.73 -75.74
CA THR A 136 28.65 17.45 -76.59
C THR A 136 29.50 16.41 -77.32
N SER A 137 29.02 15.98 -78.49
CA SER A 137 29.72 15.02 -79.35
C SER A 137 31.02 15.64 -79.92
N PRO A 138 32.13 14.87 -79.99
CA PRO A 138 33.37 15.35 -80.59
C PRO A 138 33.26 15.32 -82.12
N SER A 139 32.96 16.47 -82.73
CA SER A 139 33.04 16.61 -84.19
C SER A 139 34.49 16.73 -84.62
N ALA A 140 35.01 15.68 -85.26
CA ALA A 140 36.34 15.70 -85.87
C ALA A 140 36.36 16.65 -87.07
N ALA A 141 37.31 17.58 -87.10
CA ALA A 141 37.65 18.38 -88.28
C ALA A 141 39.02 17.95 -88.81
N SER A 142 39.02 17.18 -89.89
CA SER A 142 40.18 16.93 -90.73
C SER A 142 40.24 18.01 -91.82
N GLY A 143 41.43 18.56 -92.14
CA GLY A 143 41.57 19.44 -93.30
C GLY A 143 42.85 20.27 -93.36
N ALA A 144 43.75 19.84 -94.27
CA ALA A 144 44.88 20.57 -94.88
C ALA A 144 46.04 21.02 -93.96
#